data_AF-A0AAW4ZP60-F1
#
_entry.id   AF-A0AAW4ZP60-F1
#
_cell.length_a   1.000
_cell.length_b   1.000
_cell.length_c   1.000
_cell.angle_alpha   90.00
_cell.angle_beta   90.00
_cell.angle_gamma   90.00
#
_symmetry.space_group_name_H-M   'P 1'
#
loop_
_entity.id
_entity.type
_entity.pdbx_description
1 polymer ?
#
loop_
_entity_poly.entity_id
_entity_poly.type
_entity_poly.pdbx_seq_one_letter_code
_entity_poly.pdbx_strand_id
1 'polypeptide(L)'
;MNEKINVFYQTVAKQCSNAHSLRTICELICRNLIQHFSVNHLQLIIKYNKEWKLLLDLNSEGIKYHFPPIVIPKNNEYYYKSIHYYTHKTEASIDIVENHRYLLIPLKHHSIIIGHLTIAVPLTSALFPKHLIILASLLAAEIKSIVVKQTTKKNSLRRINTEKELQSSQQQQQSLLNQLQSMHDISFQLWRSNSMKDMLFIAIDEGKKQLKIDRMAIFLFDEQKQMHGTFGTDINGNTVDEFYFSSAIPDQWYAANTLKDKEYIAIQEDTPLYHDLQQIGFGWSAYIALWDEDTPIGWIACDNLITGQPLCSYHHQLLKQYGFIVSQHILRLQAADNLIKLNYDLEQRVQSRTQALNKANAQLQKLSRIDALTNIANRRVFDETVTTEWRRANRLTLPLSLLILDIDNFKTYNDKLGHAAGDQCLKIIASALSKVERRAGTLFARYGGEEFVLLLPGQDQQAAINNAQRLINAMHQLALPFPCLDPNNGKAIVTISIGVSTIIPSQTTTYCDFFKHVDTALYQAKANGKDCFQVFLPD
;
A
#
# COMPACT_ATOMS: atom_id res chain seq x y z
N MET A 1 26.53 75.30 -56.92
CA MET A 1 26.24 74.35 -55.81
C MET A 1 25.34 73.20 -56.26
N ASN A 2 24.17 73.48 -56.86
CA ASN A 2 23.26 72.43 -57.36
C ASN A 2 23.93 71.46 -58.35
N GLU A 3 24.81 71.96 -59.21
CA GLU A 3 25.56 71.12 -60.16
C GLU A 3 26.54 70.16 -59.45
N LYS A 4 27.31 70.64 -58.45
CA LYS A 4 28.19 69.78 -57.61
C LYS A 4 27.42 68.71 -56.84
N ILE A 5 26.23 69.04 -56.33
CA ILE A 5 25.34 68.10 -55.64
C ILE A 5 24.79 67.05 -56.62
N ASN A 6 24.40 67.46 -57.82
CA ASN A 6 23.92 66.54 -58.86
C ASN A 6 25.03 65.56 -59.30
N VAL A 7 26.26 66.05 -59.50
CA VAL A 7 27.42 65.20 -59.82
C VAL A 7 27.72 64.23 -58.67
N PHE A 8 27.63 64.68 -57.41
CA PHE A 8 27.77 63.81 -56.24
C PHE A 8 26.73 62.68 -56.25
N TYR A 9 25.45 63.00 -56.42
CA TYR A 9 24.40 61.98 -56.44
C TYR A 9 24.48 61.03 -57.64
N GLN A 10 24.85 61.52 -58.82
CA GLN A 10 25.11 60.66 -60.00
C GLN A 10 26.28 59.70 -59.74
N THR A 11 27.35 60.19 -59.11
CA THR A 11 28.53 59.37 -58.78
C THR A 11 28.21 58.34 -57.71
N VAL A 12 27.55 58.75 -56.62
CA VAL A 12 27.11 57.85 -55.54
C VAL A 12 26.12 56.83 -56.05
N ALA A 13 25.13 57.22 -56.87
CA ALA A 13 24.17 56.27 -57.44
C ALA A 13 24.86 55.22 -58.33
N LYS A 14 25.78 55.62 -59.20
CA LYS A 14 26.53 54.72 -60.09
C LYS A 14 27.48 53.78 -59.33
N GLN A 15 28.10 54.26 -58.25
CA GLN A 15 29.01 53.44 -57.45
C GLN A 15 28.26 52.51 -56.49
N CYS A 16 27.20 53.01 -55.85
CA CYS A 16 26.38 52.23 -54.94
C CYS A 16 25.52 51.17 -55.64
N SER A 17 25.13 51.36 -56.91
CA SER A 17 24.42 50.32 -57.68
C SER A 17 25.23 49.03 -57.83
N ASN A 18 26.56 49.13 -57.78
CA ASN A 18 27.48 48.00 -57.88
C ASN A 18 27.99 47.53 -56.51
N ALA A 19 27.51 48.12 -55.42
CA ALA A 19 27.95 47.78 -54.07
C ALA A 19 27.12 46.60 -53.52
N HIS A 20 27.79 45.58 -52.99
CA HIS A 20 27.14 44.37 -52.46
C HIS A 20 27.02 44.34 -50.92
N SER A 21 27.48 45.39 -50.22
CA SER A 21 27.41 45.47 -48.77
C SER A 21 27.20 46.91 -48.28
N LEU A 22 26.50 47.07 -47.15
CA LEU A 22 26.34 48.36 -46.47
C LEU A 22 27.69 48.98 -46.07
N ARG A 23 28.69 48.14 -45.75
CA ARG A 23 30.07 48.61 -45.54
C ARG A 23 30.58 49.36 -46.76
N THR A 24 30.49 48.73 -47.92
CA THR A 24 30.92 49.31 -49.20
C THR A 24 30.14 50.57 -49.53
N ILE A 25 28.81 50.57 -49.33
CA ILE A 25 27.95 51.75 -49.53
C ILE A 25 28.39 52.90 -48.61
N CYS A 26 28.56 52.64 -47.31
CA CYS A 26 29.00 53.62 -46.32
C CYS A 26 30.41 54.18 -46.63
N GLU A 27 31.36 53.33 -46.99
CA GLU A 27 32.72 53.72 -47.34
C GLU A 27 32.75 54.57 -48.62
N LEU A 28 31.99 54.18 -49.65
CA LEU A 28 31.86 54.95 -50.90
C LEU A 28 31.22 56.32 -50.63
N ILE A 29 30.15 56.37 -49.83
CA ILE A 29 29.52 57.63 -49.43
C ILE A 29 30.52 58.53 -48.70
N CYS A 30 31.30 58.00 -47.75
CA CYS A 30 32.33 58.77 -47.06
C CYS A 30 33.38 59.31 -48.02
N ARG A 31 33.92 58.47 -48.92
CA ARG A 31 34.94 58.89 -49.91
C ARG A 31 34.43 60.00 -50.83
N ASN A 32 33.20 59.88 -51.30
CA ASN A 32 32.59 60.92 -52.14
C ASN A 32 32.32 62.21 -51.36
N LEU A 33 31.92 62.11 -50.08
CA LEU A 33 31.74 63.28 -49.22
C LEU A 33 33.06 64.00 -48.92
N ILE A 34 34.16 63.25 -48.72
CA ILE A 34 35.52 63.79 -48.59
C ILE A 34 35.91 64.51 -49.88
N GLN A 35 35.77 63.84 -51.04
CA GLN A 35 36.24 64.35 -52.33
C GLN A 35 35.46 65.58 -52.82
N HIS A 36 34.14 65.60 -52.64
CA HIS A 36 33.29 66.66 -53.21
C HIS A 36 32.99 67.81 -52.22
N PHE A 37 33.09 67.58 -50.91
CA PHE A 37 32.68 68.55 -49.89
C PHE A 37 33.68 68.75 -48.75
N SER A 38 34.87 68.14 -48.81
CA SER A 38 35.92 68.24 -47.80
C SER A 38 35.44 67.88 -46.39
N VAL A 39 34.60 66.84 -46.29
CA VAL A 39 34.11 66.31 -45.02
C VAL A 39 35.24 65.56 -44.32
N ASN A 40 35.66 66.05 -43.15
CA ASN A 40 36.73 65.43 -42.37
C ASN A 40 36.22 64.61 -41.17
N HIS A 41 34.96 64.80 -40.79
CA HIS A 41 34.31 64.03 -39.73
C HIS A 41 32.88 63.67 -40.08
N LEU A 42 32.52 62.39 -39.96
CA LEU A 42 31.19 61.87 -40.24
C LEU A 42 30.87 60.69 -39.32
N GLN A 43 29.65 60.65 -38.79
CA GLN A 43 29.16 59.58 -37.95
C GLN A 43 27.80 59.06 -38.38
N LEU A 44 27.66 57.75 -38.37
CA LEU A 44 26.40 57.06 -38.59
C LEU A 44 26.01 56.32 -37.31
N ILE A 45 25.01 56.82 -36.61
CA ILE A 45 24.46 56.21 -35.41
C ILE A 45 23.15 55.53 -35.81
N ILE A 46 22.92 54.29 -35.37
CA ILE A 46 21.70 53.55 -35.67
C ILE A 46 21.08 52.95 -34.42
N LYS A 47 19.77 52.73 -34.45
CA LYS A 47 19.05 52.02 -33.40
C LYS A 47 19.18 50.51 -33.64
N TYR A 48 19.92 49.83 -32.78
CA TYR A 48 20.19 48.40 -32.85
C TYR A 48 19.96 47.74 -31.49
N ASN A 49 19.13 46.68 -31.44
CA ASN A 49 18.69 46.03 -30.19
C ASN A 49 18.12 47.00 -29.15
N LYS A 50 17.27 47.95 -29.57
CA LYS A 50 16.66 49.02 -28.74
C LYS A 50 17.63 50.08 -28.20
N GLU A 51 18.92 50.00 -28.50
CA GLU A 51 19.94 50.97 -28.10
C GLU A 51 20.49 51.75 -29.30
N TRP A 52 21.00 52.96 -29.07
CA TRP A 52 21.73 53.73 -30.09
C TRP A 52 23.20 53.30 -30.13
N LYS A 53 23.67 52.89 -31.32
CA LYS A 53 25.01 52.33 -31.52
C LYS A 53 25.69 52.96 -32.73
N LEU A 54 27.01 53.04 -32.69
CA LEU A 54 27.84 53.58 -33.77
C LEU A 54 28.06 52.51 -34.84
N LEU A 55 27.67 52.81 -36.08
CA LEU A 55 27.83 51.95 -37.25
C LEU A 55 29.02 52.40 -38.12
N LEU A 56 29.27 53.71 -38.21
CA LEU A 56 30.34 54.28 -39.03
C LEU A 56 30.93 55.52 -38.35
N ASP A 57 32.25 55.64 -38.35
CA ASP A 57 32.99 56.81 -37.90
C ASP A 57 34.07 57.14 -38.92
N LEU A 58 34.06 58.38 -39.43
CA LEU A 58 35.11 58.96 -40.24
C LEU A 58 35.79 60.02 -39.39
N ASN A 59 37.10 59.91 -39.20
CA ASN A 59 37.92 60.87 -38.47
C ASN A 59 39.33 60.93 -39.09
N SER A 60 40.29 61.58 -38.42
CA SER A 60 41.67 61.71 -38.87
C SER A 60 42.40 60.38 -39.09
N GLU A 61 41.93 59.28 -38.48
CA GLU A 61 42.47 57.93 -38.66
C GLU A 61 41.84 57.18 -39.86
N GLY A 62 40.87 57.79 -40.56
CA GLY A 62 40.21 57.23 -41.74
C GLY A 62 38.76 56.77 -41.49
N ILE A 63 38.25 55.93 -42.38
CA ILE A 63 36.87 55.41 -42.34
C ILE A 63 36.83 54.10 -41.54
N LYS A 64 36.09 54.07 -40.43
CA LYS A 64 35.87 52.88 -39.60
C LYS A 64 34.40 52.44 -39.65
N TYR A 65 34.15 51.25 -40.18
CA TYR A 65 32.83 50.63 -40.23
C TYR A 65 32.70 49.51 -39.20
N HIS A 66 31.59 49.50 -38.45
CA HIS A 66 31.33 48.58 -37.34
C HIS A 66 30.03 47.81 -37.54
N PHE A 67 30.13 46.50 -37.87
CA PHE A 67 28.98 45.61 -37.89
C PHE A 67 29.30 44.28 -37.18
N PRO A 68 28.62 43.95 -36.07
CA PRO A 68 27.52 44.68 -35.44
C PRO A 68 27.94 46.08 -34.93
N PRO A 69 27.02 47.06 -34.89
CA PRO A 69 27.34 48.42 -34.44
C PRO A 69 27.73 48.40 -32.96
N ILE A 70 28.73 49.20 -32.61
CA ILE A 70 29.35 49.19 -31.28
C ILE A 70 28.72 50.23 -30.35
N VAL A 71 28.92 50.03 -29.04
CA VAL A 71 28.58 51.06 -28.05
C VAL A 71 29.40 52.31 -28.37
N ILE A 72 28.76 53.47 -28.30
CA ILE A 72 29.41 54.74 -28.65
C ILE A 72 30.46 55.07 -27.58
N PRO A 73 31.74 55.30 -27.95
CA PRO A 73 32.81 55.55 -26.98
C PRO A 73 32.54 56.80 -26.12
N LYS A 74 32.77 56.72 -24.80
CA LYS A 74 32.51 57.82 -23.84
C LYS A 74 33.58 58.93 -23.84
N ASN A 75 34.76 58.67 -24.42
CA ASN A 75 35.99 59.39 -24.10
C ASN A 75 36.37 60.52 -25.08
N ASN A 76 35.38 61.14 -25.70
CA ASN A 76 35.65 62.18 -26.69
C ASN A 76 34.69 63.35 -26.40
N GLU A 77 35.24 64.52 -26.05
CA GLU A 77 34.48 65.66 -25.49
C GLU A 77 33.33 66.14 -26.40
N TYR A 78 33.49 65.95 -27.72
CA TYR A 78 32.46 66.27 -28.71
C TYR A 78 31.38 65.18 -28.86
N TYR A 79 31.55 63.99 -28.27
CA TYR A 79 30.73 62.79 -28.48
C TYR A 79 29.63 62.59 -27.43
N TYR A 80 29.82 63.02 -26.17
CA TYR A 80 28.87 62.71 -25.10
C TYR A 80 27.73 63.73 -24.95
N LYS A 81 28.00 65.03 -25.17
CA LYS A 81 26.95 66.08 -25.18
C LYS A 81 25.96 65.94 -26.35
N SER A 82 26.38 65.27 -27.41
CA SER A 82 25.72 65.22 -28.72
C SER A 82 24.76 64.04 -28.90
N ILE A 83 25.04 62.84 -28.38
CA ILE A 83 24.17 61.67 -28.63
C ILE A 83 22.78 61.87 -28.04
N HIS A 84 22.66 62.23 -26.75
CA HIS A 84 21.35 62.48 -26.14
C HIS A 84 20.62 63.66 -26.77
N TYR A 85 21.34 64.71 -27.16
CA TYR A 85 20.76 65.87 -27.83
C TYR A 85 20.27 65.54 -29.25
N TYR A 86 21.03 64.73 -30.01
CA TYR A 86 20.75 64.41 -31.40
C TYR A 86 19.76 63.27 -31.59
N THR A 87 19.75 62.25 -30.71
CA THR A 87 18.84 61.09 -30.84
C THR A 87 17.35 61.45 -30.66
N HIS A 88 17.05 62.60 -30.04
CA HIS A 88 15.69 63.11 -29.86
C HIS A 88 15.24 64.08 -30.96
N LYS A 89 16.15 64.57 -31.81
CA LYS A 89 15.78 65.46 -32.91
C LYS A 89 15.08 64.70 -34.01
N THR A 90 13.87 65.13 -34.32
CA THR A 90 13.00 64.57 -35.36
C THR A 90 13.19 65.25 -36.71
N GLU A 91 13.84 66.40 -36.76
CA GLU A 91 14.09 67.16 -37.98
C GLU A 91 15.58 67.40 -38.21
N ALA A 92 15.94 67.62 -39.47
CA ALA A 92 17.31 67.92 -39.84
C ALA A 92 17.69 69.29 -39.25
N SER A 93 18.84 69.36 -38.59
CA SER A 93 19.25 70.58 -37.88
C SER A 93 20.74 70.85 -38.08
N ILE A 94 21.13 72.06 -37.73
CA ILE A 94 22.50 72.53 -37.84
C ILE A 94 22.93 72.97 -36.45
N ASP A 95 24.11 72.53 -36.03
CA ASP A 95 24.78 73.04 -34.85
C ASP A 95 26.14 73.62 -35.24
N ILE A 96 26.63 74.63 -34.52
CA ILE A 96 27.91 75.29 -34.78
C ILE A 96 28.77 75.14 -33.54
N VAL A 97 29.91 74.46 -33.70
CA VAL A 97 30.88 74.25 -32.63
C VAL A 97 32.24 74.65 -33.17
N GLU A 98 32.87 75.63 -32.50
CA GLU A 98 34.14 76.24 -32.90
C GLU A 98 34.12 76.75 -34.35
N ASN A 99 34.91 76.14 -35.24
CA ASN A 99 35.06 76.53 -36.65
C ASN A 99 34.36 75.57 -37.63
N HIS A 100 33.48 74.70 -37.12
CA HIS A 100 32.78 73.70 -37.91
C HIS A 100 31.27 73.77 -37.71
N ARG A 101 30.56 73.42 -38.79
CA ARG A 101 29.11 73.27 -38.81
C ARG A 101 28.77 71.79 -38.86
N TYR A 102 28.02 71.33 -37.86
CA TYR A 102 27.55 69.96 -37.75
C TYR A 102 26.16 69.86 -38.36
N LEU A 103 26.07 69.11 -39.45
CA LEU A 103 24.82 68.78 -40.12
C LEU A 103 24.26 67.51 -39.49
N LEU A 104 23.14 67.62 -38.78
CA LEU A 104 22.43 66.49 -38.23
C LEU A 104 21.26 66.13 -39.14
N ILE A 105 21.24 64.88 -39.61
CA ILE A 105 20.18 64.38 -40.50
C ILE A 105 19.60 63.10 -39.88
N PRO A 106 18.32 63.11 -39.46
CA PRO A 106 17.65 61.90 -39.00
C PRO A 106 17.41 60.95 -40.17
N LEU A 107 17.78 59.69 -40.00
CA LEU A 107 17.49 58.61 -40.93
C LEU A 107 16.09 58.08 -40.62
N LYS A 108 15.12 58.45 -41.46
CA LYS A 108 13.73 58.04 -41.32
C LYS A 108 13.38 56.93 -42.29
N HIS A 109 12.70 55.92 -41.78
CA HIS A 109 12.06 54.90 -42.61
C HIS A 109 10.59 54.79 -42.15
N HIS A 110 9.64 55.10 -43.03
CA HIS A 110 8.20 55.18 -42.71
C HIS A 110 7.92 55.99 -41.43
N SER A 111 8.46 57.21 -41.36
CA SER A 111 8.31 58.15 -40.22
C SER A 111 8.95 57.72 -38.89
N ILE A 112 9.58 56.55 -38.81
CA ILE A 112 10.35 56.10 -37.64
C ILE A 112 11.82 56.45 -37.85
N ILE A 113 12.43 57.08 -36.85
CA ILE A 113 13.88 57.34 -36.85
C ILE A 113 14.61 56.07 -36.45
N ILE A 114 15.43 55.57 -37.37
CA ILE A 114 16.22 54.34 -37.19
C ILE A 114 17.71 54.64 -37.05
N GLY A 115 18.11 55.89 -37.25
CA GLY A 115 19.48 56.34 -37.20
C GLY A 115 19.61 57.85 -37.32
N HIS A 116 20.81 58.35 -37.11
CA HIS A 116 21.21 59.73 -37.34
C HIS A 116 22.54 59.74 -38.09
N LEU A 117 22.62 60.60 -39.10
CA LEU A 117 23.84 60.91 -39.83
C LEU A 117 24.31 62.29 -39.38
N THR A 118 25.51 62.37 -38.82
CA THR A 118 26.13 63.60 -38.37
C THR A 118 27.36 63.87 -39.22
N ILE A 119 27.45 65.05 -39.82
CA ILE A 119 28.55 65.42 -40.72
C ILE A 119 29.11 66.77 -40.28
N ALA A 120 30.41 66.85 -40.01
CA ALA A 120 31.09 68.11 -39.77
C ALA A 120 31.61 68.67 -41.08
N VAL A 121 31.26 69.93 -41.38
CA VAL A 121 31.78 70.68 -42.53
C VAL A 121 32.38 72.01 -42.07
N PRO A 122 33.38 72.56 -42.78
CA PRO A 122 33.87 73.91 -42.51
C PRO A 122 32.76 74.96 -42.62
N LEU A 123 32.87 76.08 -41.88
CA LEU A 123 31.89 77.17 -41.96
C LEU A 123 31.67 77.70 -43.38
N THR A 124 32.72 77.65 -44.22
CA THR A 124 32.71 78.04 -45.64
C THR A 124 32.02 77.04 -46.58
N SER A 125 31.65 75.85 -46.10
CA SER A 125 31.00 74.83 -46.92
C SER A 125 29.58 75.23 -47.30
N ALA A 126 29.23 75.08 -48.57
CA ALA A 126 27.88 75.32 -49.05
C ALA A 126 26.92 74.13 -48.79
N LEU A 127 27.36 73.07 -48.10
CA LEU A 127 26.55 71.90 -47.79
C LEU A 127 25.56 72.20 -46.64
N PHE A 128 24.30 71.79 -46.81
CA PHE A 128 23.21 71.99 -45.85
C PHE A 128 22.42 70.70 -45.71
N PRO A 129 21.67 70.48 -44.60
CA PRO A 129 20.99 69.21 -44.36
C PRO A 129 19.97 68.85 -45.46
N LYS A 130 19.30 69.85 -46.05
CA LYS A 130 18.38 69.67 -47.18
C LYS A 130 19.00 68.95 -48.38
N HIS A 131 20.31 69.12 -48.60
CA HIS A 131 21.03 68.49 -49.70
C HIS A 131 21.33 67.00 -49.45
N LEU A 132 21.15 66.52 -48.22
CA LEU A 132 21.51 65.16 -47.79
C LEU A 132 20.28 64.30 -47.43
N ILE A 133 19.06 64.82 -47.60
CA ILE A 133 17.81 64.09 -47.30
C ILE A 133 17.69 62.82 -48.15
N ILE A 134 18.03 62.89 -49.44
CA ILE A 134 17.96 61.72 -50.35
C ILE A 134 18.96 60.65 -49.89
N LEU A 135 20.19 61.06 -49.58
CA LEU A 135 21.22 60.17 -49.03
C LEU A 135 20.77 59.50 -47.73
N ALA A 136 20.16 60.27 -46.83
CA ALA A 136 19.63 59.77 -45.58
C ALA A 136 18.51 58.74 -45.77
N SER A 137 17.59 58.97 -46.70
CA SER A 137 16.54 58.00 -47.04
C SER A 137 17.12 56.69 -47.60
N LEU A 138 18.13 56.78 -48.47
CA LEU A 138 18.83 55.60 -49.01
C LEU A 138 19.53 54.80 -47.91
N LEU A 139 20.30 55.49 -47.06
CA LEU A 139 20.97 54.87 -45.90
C LEU A 139 19.95 54.24 -44.95
N ALA A 140 18.80 54.89 -44.72
CA ALA A 140 17.75 54.36 -43.87
C ALA A 140 17.17 53.04 -44.41
N ALA A 141 16.86 52.97 -45.71
CA ALA A 141 16.35 51.76 -46.34
C ALA A 141 17.34 50.58 -46.23
N GLU A 142 18.62 50.83 -46.54
CA GLU A 142 19.67 49.81 -46.51
C GLU A 142 19.94 49.29 -45.08
N ILE A 143 20.05 50.20 -44.11
CA ILE A 143 20.23 49.85 -42.69
C ILE A 143 19.06 49.00 -42.20
N LYS A 144 17.82 49.39 -42.52
CA LYS A 144 16.63 48.65 -42.10
C LYS A 144 16.60 47.24 -42.70
N SER A 145 16.88 47.12 -43.99
CA SER A 145 16.95 45.84 -44.71
C SER A 145 17.92 44.87 -44.03
N ILE A 146 19.12 45.34 -43.69
CA ILE A 146 20.16 44.51 -43.07
C ILE A 146 19.82 44.11 -41.63
N VAL A 147 19.29 45.04 -40.83
CA VAL A 147 18.88 44.72 -39.45
C VAL A 147 17.76 43.67 -39.44
N VAL A 148 16.79 43.78 -40.36
CA VAL A 148 15.73 42.78 -40.53
C VAL A 148 16.33 41.44 -40.97
N LYS A 149 17.19 41.42 -41.99
CA LYS A 149 17.83 40.21 -42.51
C LYS A 149 18.64 39.46 -41.44
N GLN A 150 19.33 40.17 -40.55
CA GLN A 150 20.06 39.54 -39.44
C GLN A 150 19.12 39.01 -38.36
N THR A 151 18.06 39.74 -38.04
CA THR A 151 17.08 39.32 -37.03
C THR A 151 16.34 38.07 -37.49
N THR A 152 15.93 38.01 -38.77
CA THR A 152 15.29 36.82 -39.34
C THR A 152 16.23 35.62 -39.38
N LYS A 153 17.51 35.83 -39.78
CA LYS A 153 18.53 34.76 -39.75
C LYS A 153 18.73 34.21 -38.33
N LYS A 154 18.85 35.09 -37.33
CA LYS A 154 19.02 34.70 -35.92
C LYS A 154 17.79 33.92 -35.40
N ASN A 155 16.59 34.40 -35.70
CA ASN A 155 15.35 33.74 -35.28
C ASN A 155 15.15 32.38 -35.97
N SER A 156 15.50 32.27 -37.25
CA SER A 156 15.44 31.00 -38.00
C SER A 156 16.39 29.95 -37.41
N LEU A 157 17.63 30.33 -37.10
CA LEU A 157 18.58 29.44 -36.42
C LEU A 157 18.09 28.99 -35.05
N ARG A 158 17.56 29.92 -34.24
CA ARG A 158 16.99 29.60 -32.93
C ARG A 158 15.83 28.61 -33.06
N ARG A 159 14.93 28.85 -34.02
CA ARG A 159 13.77 27.98 -34.26
C ARG A 159 14.20 26.56 -34.62
N ILE A 160 15.18 26.40 -35.51
CA ILE A 160 15.70 25.08 -35.91
C ILE A 160 16.27 24.33 -34.70
N ASN A 161 17.02 25.01 -33.82
CA ASN A 161 17.57 24.38 -32.62
C ASN A 161 16.47 23.96 -31.65
N THR A 162 15.48 24.82 -31.39
CA THR A 162 14.35 24.50 -30.52
C THR A 162 13.49 23.36 -31.10
N GLU A 163 13.28 23.32 -32.42
CA GLU A 163 12.56 22.20 -33.07
C GLU A 163 13.31 20.88 -32.90
N LYS A 164 14.65 20.87 -33.02
CA LYS A 164 15.46 19.67 -32.76
C LYS A 164 15.41 19.21 -31.31
N GLU A 165 15.53 20.14 -30.36
CA GLU A 165 15.41 19.85 -28.92
C GLU A 165 14.03 19.27 -28.59
N LEU A 166 12.97 19.85 -29.14
CA LEU A 166 11.60 19.35 -28.96
C LEU A 166 11.42 17.95 -29.54
N GLN A 167 11.94 17.69 -30.75
CA GLN A 167 11.89 16.35 -31.35
C GLN A 167 12.61 15.32 -30.49
N SER A 168 13.81 15.63 -29.99
CA SER A 168 14.55 14.75 -29.07
C SER A 168 13.76 14.49 -27.79
N SER A 169 13.15 15.53 -27.20
CA SER A 169 12.33 15.40 -26.00
C SER A 169 11.08 14.55 -26.23
N GLN A 170 10.41 14.73 -27.38
CA GLN A 170 9.23 13.93 -27.76
C GLN A 170 9.60 12.45 -27.95
N GLN A 171 10.74 12.17 -28.60
CA GLN A 171 11.24 10.80 -28.77
C GLN A 171 11.55 10.13 -27.42
N GLN A 172 12.19 10.86 -26.50
CA GLN A 172 12.45 10.37 -25.14
C GLN A 172 11.15 10.08 -24.37
N GLN A 173 10.17 10.97 -24.45
CA GLN A 173 8.87 10.78 -23.80
C GLN A 173 8.13 9.55 -24.38
N GLN A 174 8.14 9.38 -25.70
CA GLN A 174 7.54 8.21 -26.34
C GLN A 174 8.24 6.91 -25.93
N SER A 175 9.57 6.91 -25.85
CA SER A 175 10.33 5.76 -25.37
C SER A 175 9.96 5.38 -23.93
N LEU A 176 9.81 6.37 -23.05
CA LEU A 176 9.39 6.14 -21.66
C LEU A 176 7.97 5.57 -21.58
N LEU A 177 7.03 6.12 -22.35
CA LEU A 177 5.65 5.61 -22.40
C LEU A 177 5.62 4.14 -22.85
N ASN A 178 6.38 3.80 -23.88
CA ASN A 178 6.48 2.42 -24.36
C ASN A 178 7.02 1.48 -23.27
N GLN A 179 8.05 1.91 -22.53
CA GLN A 179 8.61 1.13 -21.41
C GLN A 179 7.59 0.90 -20.30
N LEU A 180 6.86 1.96 -19.90
CA LEU A 180 5.82 1.86 -18.88
C LEU A 180 4.70 0.92 -19.32
N GLN A 181 4.32 0.96 -20.60
CA GLN A 181 3.30 0.08 -21.12
C GLN A 181 3.76 -1.39 -21.14
N SER A 182 5.00 -1.67 -21.55
CA SER A 182 5.58 -3.01 -21.44
C SER A 182 5.65 -3.52 -19.99
N MET A 183 6.09 -2.67 -19.05
CA MET A 183 6.10 -3.05 -17.63
C MET A 183 4.69 -3.36 -17.10
N HIS A 184 3.70 -2.55 -17.46
CA HIS A 184 2.31 -2.75 -17.09
C HIS A 184 1.76 -4.07 -17.65
N ASP A 185 1.98 -4.32 -18.93
CA ASP A 185 1.41 -5.49 -19.62
C ASP A 185 2.03 -6.79 -19.08
N ILE A 186 3.35 -6.82 -18.84
CA ILE A 186 4.00 -7.94 -18.14
C ILE A 186 3.41 -8.13 -16.75
N SER A 187 3.38 -7.07 -15.92
CA SER A 187 2.85 -7.18 -14.55
C SER A 187 1.42 -7.70 -14.53
N PHE A 188 0.59 -7.27 -15.48
CA PHE A 188 -0.77 -7.75 -15.63
C PHE A 188 -0.84 -9.24 -15.98
N GLN A 189 0.01 -9.73 -16.90
CA GLN A 189 0.08 -11.15 -17.24
C GLN A 189 0.56 -12.00 -16.05
N LEU A 190 1.61 -11.56 -15.34
CA LEU A 190 2.10 -12.24 -14.13
C LEU A 190 1.05 -12.25 -13.01
N TRP A 191 0.27 -11.19 -12.89
CA TRP A 191 -0.80 -11.13 -11.88
C TRP A 191 -1.86 -12.21 -12.08
N ARG A 192 -2.19 -12.54 -13.35
CA ARG A 192 -3.23 -13.50 -13.75
C ARG A 192 -2.81 -14.97 -13.70
N SER A 193 -1.53 -15.27 -13.46
CA SER A 193 -1.04 -16.64 -13.37
C SER A 193 -1.67 -17.37 -12.18
N ASN A 194 -1.98 -18.66 -12.36
CA ASN A 194 -2.63 -19.47 -11.31
C ASN A 194 -1.63 -20.24 -10.41
N SER A 195 -0.36 -20.29 -10.78
CA SER A 195 0.67 -21.01 -10.03
C SER A 195 2.03 -20.34 -10.19
N MET A 196 2.96 -20.63 -9.26
CA MET A 196 4.35 -20.17 -9.37
C MET A 196 5.01 -20.63 -10.68
N LYS A 197 4.78 -21.89 -11.08
CA LYS A 197 5.37 -22.44 -12.31
C LYS A 197 4.88 -21.67 -13.55
N ASP A 198 3.58 -21.45 -13.66
CA ASP A 198 2.97 -20.69 -14.75
C ASP A 198 3.46 -19.24 -14.79
N MET A 199 3.55 -18.59 -13.63
CA MET A 199 4.06 -17.22 -13.50
C MET A 199 5.52 -17.09 -13.97
N LEU A 200 6.39 -18.01 -13.55
CA LEU A 200 7.81 -18.01 -13.94
C LEU A 200 8.00 -18.26 -15.44
N PHE A 201 7.20 -19.15 -16.03
CA PHE A 201 7.19 -19.35 -17.48
C PHE A 201 6.80 -18.06 -18.22
N ILE A 202 5.69 -17.43 -17.83
CA ILE A 202 5.23 -16.17 -18.42
C ILE A 202 6.28 -15.06 -18.24
N ALA A 203 6.93 -14.99 -17.08
CA ALA A 203 7.98 -14.01 -16.82
C ALA A 203 9.08 -14.10 -17.87
N ILE A 204 9.61 -15.29 -18.14
CA ILE A 204 10.63 -15.51 -19.17
C ILE A 204 10.08 -15.22 -20.56
N ASP A 205 8.95 -15.83 -20.91
CA ASP A 205 8.46 -15.84 -22.29
C ASP A 205 8.01 -14.44 -22.76
N GLU A 206 7.24 -13.74 -21.93
CA GLU A 206 6.76 -12.39 -22.23
C GLU A 206 7.81 -11.33 -21.91
N GLY A 207 8.66 -11.56 -20.90
CA GLY A 207 9.79 -10.69 -20.58
C GLY A 207 10.75 -10.53 -21.75
N LYS A 208 11.17 -11.63 -22.40
CA LYS A 208 12.02 -11.55 -23.60
C LYS A 208 11.38 -10.75 -24.73
N LYS A 209 10.11 -11.03 -25.04
CA LYS A 209 9.38 -10.39 -26.16
C LYS A 209 9.20 -8.89 -25.93
N GLN A 210 8.72 -8.50 -24.75
CA GLN A 210 8.36 -7.12 -24.45
C GLN A 210 9.58 -6.26 -24.14
N LEU A 211 10.62 -6.83 -23.53
CA LEU A 211 11.87 -6.12 -23.22
C LEU A 211 12.91 -6.20 -24.35
N LYS A 212 12.63 -6.99 -25.40
CA LYS A 212 13.53 -7.21 -26.55
C LYS A 212 14.89 -7.76 -26.11
N ILE A 213 14.84 -8.76 -25.24
CA ILE A 213 16.01 -9.48 -24.71
C ILE A 213 16.03 -10.85 -25.36
N ASP A 214 17.20 -11.29 -25.85
CA ASP A 214 17.31 -12.53 -26.62
C ASP A 214 17.06 -13.76 -25.75
N ARG A 215 17.75 -13.81 -24.60
CA ARG A 215 17.69 -14.95 -23.68
C ARG A 215 17.53 -14.46 -22.26
N MET A 216 16.72 -15.18 -21.52
CA MET A 216 16.43 -14.91 -20.12
C MET A 216 16.27 -16.24 -19.37
N ALA A 217 16.76 -16.29 -18.13
CA ALA A 217 16.57 -17.41 -17.22
C ALA A 217 16.38 -16.93 -15.78
N ILE A 218 15.47 -17.55 -15.04
CA ILE A 218 15.22 -17.25 -13.62
C ILE A 218 15.78 -18.39 -12.77
N PHE A 219 16.60 -18.03 -11.80
CA PHE A 219 17.13 -18.93 -10.78
C PHE A 219 16.63 -18.49 -9.42
N LEU A 220 16.13 -19.43 -8.61
CA LEU A 220 15.68 -19.15 -7.24
C LEU A 220 16.65 -19.75 -6.23
N PHE A 221 16.78 -19.10 -5.09
CA PHE A 221 17.67 -19.54 -4.02
C PHE A 221 16.93 -20.37 -2.98
N ASP A 222 17.57 -21.43 -2.49
CA ASP A 222 17.12 -22.15 -1.31
C ASP A 222 17.74 -21.60 -0.01
N GLU A 223 17.32 -22.16 1.12
CA GLU A 223 17.83 -21.80 2.45
C GLU A 223 19.34 -22.05 2.62
N GLN A 224 19.91 -22.95 1.80
CA GLN A 224 21.33 -23.29 1.77
C GLN A 224 22.12 -22.42 0.78
N LYS A 225 21.50 -21.38 0.20
CA LYS A 225 22.07 -20.49 -0.82
C LYS A 225 22.54 -21.23 -2.09
N GLN A 226 21.90 -22.35 -2.42
CA GLN A 226 22.03 -22.96 -3.74
C GLN A 226 21.08 -22.26 -4.71
N MET A 227 21.53 -22.07 -5.94
CA MET A 227 20.70 -21.60 -7.03
C MET A 227 20.06 -22.79 -7.75
N HIS A 228 18.75 -22.72 -7.94
CA HIS A 228 17.97 -23.71 -8.67
C HIS A 228 17.37 -23.07 -9.91
N GLY A 229 17.52 -23.73 -11.05
CA GLY A 229 16.88 -23.31 -12.30
C GLY A 229 15.37 -23.41 -12.20
N THR A 230 14.68 -22.55 -12.94
CA THR A 230 13.21 -22.60 -13.06
C THR A 230 12.81 -22.74 -14.51
N PHE A 231 12.63 -21.63 -15.21
CA PHE A 231 12.55 -21.56 -16.65
C PHE A 231 13.68 -20.69 -17.18
N GLY A 232 14.16 -21.05 -18.36
CA GLY A 232 15.16 -20.30 -19.07
C GLY A 232 14.95 -20.35 -20.57
N THR A 233 16.04 -20.14 -21.31
CA THR A 233 15.99 -19.99 -22.76
C THR A 233 17.09 -20.80 -23.40
N ASP A 234 16.73 -21.65 -24.35
CA ASP A 234 17.69 -22.43 -25.12
C ASP A 234 18.52 -21.53 -26.07
N ILE A 235 19.51 -22.12 -26.74
CA ILE A 235 20.36 -21.40 -27.71
C ILE A 235 19.60 -20.87 -28.93
N ASN A 236 18.35 -21.31 -29.16
CA ASN A 236 17.50 -20.88 -30.26
C ASN A 236 16.48 -19.81 -29.84
N GLY A 237 16.43 -19.44 -28.56
CA GLY A 237 15.49 -18.44 -28.02
C GLY A 237 14.19 -19.02 -27.47
N ASN A 238 14.00 -20.34 -27.49
CA ASN A 238 12.78 -20.97 -26.99
C ASN A 238 12.80 -21.03 -25.46
N THR A 239 11.64 -20.77 -24.85
CA THR A 239 11.47 -20.89 -23.40
C THR A 239 11.43 -22.37 -23.01
N VAL A 240 12.32 -22.80 -22.10
CA VAL A 240 12.51 -24.20 -21.70
C VAL A 240 12.49 -24.37 -20.19
N ASP A 241 12.11 -25.58 -19.75
CA ASP A 241 12.13 -25.99 -18.33
C ASP A 241 13.58 -26.28 -17.90
N GLU A 242 14.03 -25.63 -16.83
CA GLU A 242 15.38 -25.72 -16.28
C GLU A 242 15.39 -26.22 -14.82
N PHE A 243 14.30 -26.84 -14.34
CA PHE A 243 14.17 -27.30 -12.95
C PHE A 243 15.17 -28.42 -12.57
N TYR A 244 15.87 -29.00 -13.56
CA TYR A 244 16.94 -29.97 -13.34
C TYR A 244 18.25 -29.30 -12.86
N PHE A 245 18.43 -28.00 -13.12
CA PHE A 245 19.68 -27.30 -12.82
C PHE A 245 19.76 -26.91 -11.35
N SER A 246 20.87 -27.26 -10.70
CA SER A 246 21.18 -26.83 -9.35
C SER A 246 22.68 -26.61 -9.21
N SER A 247 23.08 -25.52 -8.56
CA SER A 247 24.49 -25.19 -8.34
C SER A 247 24.69 -24.33 -7.10
N ALA A 248 25.90 -24.33 -6.54
CA ALA A 248 26.28 -23.34 -5.56
C ALA A 248 26.53 -22.00 -6.26
N ILE A 249 26.21 -20.89 -5.61
CA ILE A 249 26.51 -19.56 -6.15
C ILE A 249 28.04 -19.39 -6.23
N PRO A 250 28.64 -19.22 -7.43
CA PRO A 250 30.09 -19.14 -7.55
C PRO A 250 30.65 -17.83 -6.97
N ASP A 251 31.67 -17.92 -6.11
CA ASP A 251 32.29 -16.76 -5.44
C ASP A 251 32.90 -15.71 -6.40
N GLN A 252 33.26 -16.14 -7.61
CA GLN A 252 33.97 -15.33 -8.62
C GLN A 252 33.05 -14.69 -9.66
N TRP A 253 31.74 -14.94 -9.60
CA TRP A 253 30.84 -14.34 -10.58
C TRP A 253 30.61 -12.87 -10.27
N TYR A 254 30.70 -11.98 -11.26
CA TYR A 254 30.41 -10.56 -11.05
C TYR A 254 28.97 -10.32 -10.57
N ALA A 255 28.06 -11.27 -10.88
CA ALA A 255 26.71 -11.31 -10.32
C ALA A 255 26.71 -11.46 -8.79
N ALA A 256 27.69 -12.14 -8.17
CA ALA A 256 27.76 -12.29 -6.71
C ALA A 256 27.96 -10.95 -5.98
N ASN A 257 28.51 -9.94 -6.66
CA ASN A 257 28.62 -8.59 -6.10
C ASN A 257 27.25 -7.92 -5.93
N THR A 258 26.26 -8.26 -6.76
CA THR A 258 24.86 -7.77 -6.57
C THR A 258 24.32 -8.13 -5.20
N LEU A 259 24.70 -9.31 -4.66
CA LEU A 259 24.29 -9.76 -3.34
C LEU A 259 25.09 -9.11 -2.21
N LYS A 260 26.39 -8.88 -2.42
CA LYS A 260 27.28 -8.26 -1.41
C LYS A 260 27.00 -6.76 -1.25
N ASP A 261 26.82 -6.05 -2.35
CA ASP A 261 26.69 -4.59 -2.40
C ASP A 261 25.22 -4.14 -2.39
N LYS A 262 24.28 -5.09 -2.32
CA LYS A 262 22.82 -4.87 -2.46
C LYS A 262 22.47 -4.10 -3.74
N GLU A 263 23.24 -4.30 -4.80
CA GLU A 263 22.91 -3.77 -6.12
C GLU A 263 21.84 -4.65 -6.78
N TYR A 264 20.86 -4.03 -7.42
CA TYR A 264 19.74 -4.76 -8.04
C TYR A 264 20.08 -5.38 -9.39
N ILE A 265 21.16 -4.94 -10.03
CA ILE A 265 21.55 -5.39 -11.36
C ILE A 265 23.06 -5.27 -11.53
N ALA A 266 23.67 -6.27 -12.14
CA ALA A 266 25.03 -6.19 -12.65
C ALA A 266 25.03 -6.47 -14.15
N ILE A 267 25.67 -5.60 -14.93
CA ILE A 267 25.77 -5.72 -16.38
C ILE A 267 27.24 -5.75 -16.77
N GLN A 268 27.60 -6.65 -17.66
CA GLN A 268 28.93 -6.69 -18.26
C GLN A 268 28.77 -6.71 -19.78
N GLU A 269 29.37 -5.72 -20.44
CA GLU A 269 29.55 -5.68 -21.88
C GLU A 269 30.84 -6.39 -22.27
N ASP A 270 30.93 -6.85 -23.51
CA ASP A 270 32.09 -7.56 -24.05
C ASP A 270 32.54 -8.74 -23.16
N THR A 271 31.61 -9.64 -22.87
CA THR A 271 31.83 -10.81 -22.01
C THR A 271 31.46 -12.12 -22.71
N PRO A 272 32.13 -13.24 -22.40
CA PRO A 272 31.71 -14.57 -22.83
C PRO A 272 30.28 -14.91 -22.38
N LEU A 273 29.49 -15.50 -23.27
CA LEU A 273 28.13 -15.96 -22.98
C LEU A 273 28.12 -17.48 -22.80
N TYR A 274 27.35 -17.95 -21.83
CA TYR A 274 27.34 -19.36 -21.42
C TYR A 274 25.94 -20.00 -21.58
N HIS A 275 25.92 -21.32 -21.69
CA HIS A 275 24.74 -22.19 -21.54
C HIS A 275 25.24 -23.51 -20.96
N ASP A 276 24.59 -24.02 -19.91
CA ASP A 276 25.04 -25.21 -19.16
C ASP A 276 26.53 -25.17 -18.79
N LEU A 277 27.00 -24.00 -18.34
CA LEU A 277 28.41 -23.72 -17.97
C LEU A 277 29.42 -23.83 -19.13
N GLN A 278 28.96 -24.02 -20.37
CA GLN A 278 29.81 -23.99 -21.56
C GLN A 278 29.73 -22.63 -22.27
N GLN A 279 30.88 -22.10 -22.67
CA GLN A 279 30.93 -20.87 -23.46
C GLN A 279 30.41 -21.14 -24.87
N ILE A 280 29.42 -20.37 -25.30
CA ILE A 280 28.76 -20.54 -26.61
C ILE A 280 28.81 -19.27 -27.48
N GLY A 281 29.24 -18.13 -26.92
CA GLY A 281 29.34 -16.88 -27.67
C GLY A 281 29.98 -15.75 -26.90
N PHE A 282 29.79 -14.53 -27.38
CA PHE A 282 30.31 -13.29 -26.81
C PHE A 282 29.31 -12.16 -27.02
N GLY A 283 29.13 -11.29 -26.04
CA GLY A 283 28.14 -10.21 -26.09
C GLY A 283 28.07 -9.46 -24.77
N TRP A 284 26.87 -9.04 -24.36
CA TRP A 284 26.64 -8.52 -23.02
C TRP A 284 25.80 -9.50 -22.21
N SER A 285 26.03 -9.54 -20.90
CA SER A 285 25.23 -10.33 -19.96
C SER A 285 24.84 -9.49 -18.75
N ALA A 286 23.61 -9.65 -18.30
CA ALA A 286 23.06 -8.96 -17.13
C ALA A 286 22.47 -9.95 -16.12
N TYR A 287 22.69 -9.68 -14.84
CA TYR A 287 22.12 -10.42 -13.72
C TYR A 287 21.30 -9.47 -12.87
N ILE A 288 20.01 -9.77 -12.72
CA ILE A 288 19.05 -8.96 -11.97
C ILE A 288 18.76 -9.68 -10.65
N ALA A 289 19.12 -9.07 -9.53
CA ALA A 289 18.87 -9.62 -8.20
C ALA A 289 17.39 -9.47 -7.81
N LEU A 290 16.79 -10.60 -7.43
CA LEU A 290 15.45 -10.70 -6.89
C LEU A 290 15.54 -10.67 -5.37
N TRP A 291 14.72 -9.82 -4.74
CA TRP A 291 14.83 -9.54 -3.31
C TRP A 291 13.48 -9.68 -2.60
N ASP A 292 13.54 -10.21 -1.39
CA ASP A 292 12.55 -10.09 -0.33
C ASP A 292 13.13 -9.23 0.80
N GLU A 293 12.75 -7.96 0.84
CA GLU A 293 13.36 -6.96 1.71
C GLU A 293 14.90 -6.95 1.58
N ASP A 294 15.61 -7.50 2.57
CA ASP A 294 17.07 -7.61 2.63
C ASP A 294 17.60 -9.02 2.28
N THR A 295 16.72 -9.96 1.93
CA THR A 295 17.05 -11.36 1.63
C THR A 295 16.98 -11.58 0.12
N PRO A 296 18.07 -12.01 -0.53
CA PRO A 296 18.00 -12.34 -1.94
C PRO A 296 17.27 -13.67 -2.14
N ILE A 297 16.31 -13.68 -3.07
CA ILE A 297 15.47 -14.86 -3.37
C ILE A 297 15.82 -15.50 -4.71
N GLY A 298 16.64 -14.84 -5.53
CA GLY A 298 17.06 -15.37 -6.82
C GLY A 298 17.70 -14.37 -7.75
N TRP A 299 17.93 -14.79 -9.00
CA TRP A 299 18.42 -13.96 -10.09
C TRP A 299 17.62 -14.15 -11.37
N ILE A 300 17.63 -13.12 -12.20
CA ILE A 300 17.30 -13.24 -13.62
C ILE A 300 18.60 -13.01 -14.41
N ALA A 301 19.02 -14.00 -15.17
CA ALA A 301 20.14 -13.89 -16.10
C ALA A 301 19.61 -13.52 -17.49
N CYS A 302 20.24 -12.55 -18.15
CA CYS A 302 19.89 -12.07 -19.48
C CYS A 302 21.13 -11.95 -20.36
N ASP A 303 20.99 -12.17 -21.66
CA ASP A 303 22.03 -11.84 -22.65
C ASP A 303 21.47 -11.56 -24.04
N ASN A 304 22.36 -11.22 -24.97
CA ASN A 304 22.07 -10.90 -26.36
C ASN A 304 22.67 -11.88 -27.39
N LEU A 305 22.77 -13.18 -27.06
CA LEU A 305 23.44 -14.15 -27.93
C LEU A 305 22.86 -14.21 -29.37
N ILE A 306 21.54 -14.09 -29.52
CA ILE A 306 20.82 -14.48 -30.74
C ILE A 306 20.88 -13.36 -31.78
N THR A 307 20.51 -12.15 -31.39
CA THR A 307 20.46 -10.97 -32.27
C THR A 307 21.70 -10.11 -32.15
N GLY A 308 22.45 -10.21 -31.05
CA GLY A 308 23.62 -9.37 -30.79
C GLY A 308 23.26 -7.90 -30.55
N GLN A 309 21.99 -7.57 -30.26
CA GLN A 309 21.59 -6.17 -30.08
C GLN A 309 22.38 -5.53 -28.93
N PRO A 310 22.94 -4.33 -29.14
CA PRO A 310 23.72 -3.64 -28.12
C PRO A 310 22.82 -3.16 -26.98
N LEU A 311 23.40 -3.04 -25.79
CA LEU A 311 22.69 -2.54 -24.63
C LEU A 311 22.30 -1.07 -24.85
N CYS A 312 21.01 -0.76 -24.82
CA CYS A 312 20.53 0.61 -24.83
C CYS A 312 20.61 1.22 -23.42
N SER A 313 20.81 2.53 -23.34
CA SER A 313 20.94 3.27 -22.07
C SER A 313 19.74 3.09 -21.12
N TYR A 314 18.56 2.78 -21.65
CA TYR A 314 17.36 2.55 -20.85
C TYR A 314 17.22 1.13 -20.30
N HIS A 315 17.93 0.14 -20.85
CA HIS A 315 17.80 -1.27 -20.41
C HIS A 315 18.17 -1.43 -18.94
N HIS A 316 19.15 -0.70 -18.45
CA HIS A 316 19.55 -0.75 -17.05
C HIS A 316 18.37 -0.49 -16.09
N GLN A 317 17.63 0.60 -16.32
CA GLN A 317 16.48 0.95 -15.48
C GLN A 317 15.30 0.00 -15.71
N LEU A 318 15.07 -0.40 -16.96
CA LEU A 318 13.98 -1.30 -17.34
C LEU A 318 14.12 -2.69 -16.70
N LEU A 319 15.31 -3.29 -16.79
CA LEU A 319 15.61 -4.60 -16.19
C LEU A 319 15.52 -4.55 -14.66
N LYS A 320 15.98 -3.46 -14.04
CA LYS A 320 15.81 -3.24 -12.60
C LYS A 320 14.34 -3.22 -12.17
N GLN A 321 13.49 -2.49 -12.90
CA GLN A 321 12.04 -2.45 -12.64
C GLN A 321 11.39 -3.83 -12.85
N TYR A 322 11.79 -4.52 -13.92
CA TYR A 322 11.31 -5.86 -14.22
C TYR A 322 11.64 -6.86 -13.11
N GLY A 323 12.89 -6.87 -12.60
CA GLY A 323 13.28 -7.71 -11.47
C GLY A 323 12.46 -7.43 -10.20
N PHE A 324 12.16 -6.15 -9.93
CA PHE A 324 11.27 -5.78 -8.82
C PHE A 324 9.86 -6.34 -9.01
N ILE A 325 9.26 -6.19 -10.19
CA ILE A 325 7.93 -6.72 -10.51
C ILE A 325 7.89 -8.24 -10.32
N VAL A 326 8.87 -8.96 -10.88
CA VAL A 326 8.96 -10.42 -10.75
C VAL A 326 9.10 -10.83 -9.28
N SER A 327 9.97 -10.16 -8.51
CA SER A 327 10.13 -10.42 -7.06
C SER A 327 8.81 -10.28 -6.31
N GLN A 328 8.07 -9.18 -6.55
CA GLN A 328 6.79 -8.94 -5.87
C GLN A 328 5.75 -10.02 -6.20
N HIS A 329 5.70 -10.51 -7.45
CA HIS A 329 4.78 -11.58 -7.83
C HIS A 329 5.16 -12.94 -7.24
N ILE A 330 6.46 -13.26 -7.14
CA ILE A 330 6.97 -14.45 -6.44
C ILE A 330 6.51 -14.43 -4.98
N LEU A 331 6.79 -13.33 -4.27
CA LEU A 331 6.47 -13.18 -2.85
C LEU A 331 4.96 -13.23 -2.59
N ARG A 332 4.15 -12.60 -3.46
CA ARG A 332 2.68 -12.68 -3.39
C ARG A 332 2.19 -14.13 -3.44
N LEU A 333 2.70 -14.93 -4.37
CA LEU A 333 2.28 -16.32 -4.53
C LEU A 333 2.73 -17.18 -3.35
N GLN A 334 3.96 -16.99 -2.86
CA GLN A 334 4.46 -17.68 -1.67
C GLN A 334 3.63 -17.32 -0.42
N ALA A 335 3.28 -16.05 -0.23
CA ALA A 335 2.45 -15.60 0.88
C ALA A 335 1.03 -16.21 0.82
N ALA A 336 0.44 -16.28 -0.39
CA ALA A 336 -0.87 -16.91 -0.58
C ALA A 336 -0.85 -18.40 -0.22
N ASP A 337 0.15 -19.15 -0.69
CA ASP A 337 0.31 -20.58 -0.37
C ASP A 337 0.53 -20.79 1.14
N ASN A 338 1.34 -19.95 1.78
CA ASN A 338 1.58 -20.01 3.22
C ASN A 338 0.32 -19.72 4.03
N LEU A 339 -0.50 -18.75 3.61
CA LEU A 339 -1.76 -18.42 4.25
C LEU A 339 -2.76 -19.58 4.14
N ILE A 340 -2.86 -20.23 2.98
CA ILE A 340 -3.72 -21.41 2.78
C ILE A 340 -3.30 -22.55 3.73
N LYS A 341 -2.00 -22.85 3.81
CA LYS A 341 -1.46 -23.88 4.71
C LYS A 341 -1.73 -23.55 6.18
N LEU A 342 -1.52 -22.30 6.58
CA LEU A 342 -1.74 -21.85 7.96
C LEU A 342 -3.22 -21.92 8.35
N ASN A 343 -4.12 -21.48 7.47
CA ASN A 343 -5.56 -21.58 7.72
C ASN A 343 -6.00 -23.04 7.90
N TYR A 344 -5.51 -23.95 7.06
CA TYR A 344 -5.82 -25.37 7.20
C TYR A 344 -5.35 -25.93 8.55
N ASP A 345 -4.13 -25.64 8.99
CA ASP A 345 -3.61 -26.07 10.30
C ASP A 345 -4.41 -25.43 11.46
N LEU A 346 -4.77 -24.16 11.35
CA LEU A 346 -5.61 -23.48 12.34
C LEU A 346 -7.00 -24.12 12.46
N GLU A 347 -7.65 -24.44 11.35
CA GLU A 347 -8.95 -25.12 11.35
C GLU A 347 -8.88 -26.47 12.06
N GLN A 348 -7.85 -27.26 11.78
CA GLN A 348 -7.62 -28.55 12.46
C GLN A 348 -7.42 -28.38 13.97
N ARG A 349 -6.60 -27.41 14.38
CA ARG A 349 -6.36 -27.10 15.80
C ARG A 349 -7.64 -26.65 16.51
N VAL A 350 -8.44 -25.78 15.87
CA VAL A 350 -9.71 -25.30 16.41
C VAL A 350 -10.70 -26.46 16.56
N GLN A 351 -10.82 -27.32 15.55
CA GLN A 351 -11.70 -28.48 15.59
C GLN A 351 -11.31 -29.45 16.72
N SER A 352 -10.02 -29.79 16.83
CA SER A 352 -9.52 -30.66 17.90
C SER A 352 -9.77 -30.08 19.29
N ARG A 353 -9.52 -28.78 19.49
CA ARG A 353 -9.77 -28.11 20.78
C ARG A 353 -11.24 -28.08 21.13
N THR A 354 -12.11 -27.81 20.15
CA THR A 354 -13.57 -27.80 20.34
C THR A 354 -14.08 -29.18 20.75
N GLN A 355 -13.58 -30.25 20.13
CA GLN A 355 -13.93 -31.62 20.51
C GLN A 355 -13.45 -31.96 21.93
N ALA A 356 -12.22 -31.59 22.30
CA ALA A 356 -11.69 -31.81 23.64
C ALA A 356 -12.52 -31.05 24.70
N LEU A 357 -12.86 -29.80 24.43
CA LEU A 357 -13.70 -28.98 25.31
C LEU A 357 -15.10 -29.58 25.48
N ASN A 358 -15.73 -30.04 24.40
CA ASN A 358 -17.03 -30.70 24.46
C ASN A 358 -16.99 -31.99 25.29
N LYS A 359 -15.94 -32.80 25.13
CA LYS A 359 -15.73 -34.00 25.96
C LYS A 359 -15.57 -33.66 27.44
N ALA A 360 -14.74 -32.67 27.76
CA ALA A 360 -14.53 -32.20 29.13
C ALA A 360 -15.83 -31.66 29.75
N ASN A 361 -16.58 -30.83 29.00
CA ASN A 361 -17.88 -30.32 29.43
C ASN A 361 -18.89 -31.44 29.68
N ALA A 362 -18.96 -32.45 28.82
CA ALA A 362 -19.84 -33.60 29.01
C ALA A 362 -19.44 -34.42 30.26
N GLN A 363 -18.14 -34.57 30.54
CA GLN A 363 -17.66 -35.22 31.76
C GLN A 363 -18.00 -34.40 33.02
N LEU A 364 -17.79 -33.09 33.00
CA LEU A 364 -18.16 -32.19 34.09
C LEU A 364 -19.65 -32.22 34.37
N GLN A 365 -20.50 -32.22 33.34
CA GLN A 365 -21.94 -32.35 33.49
C GLN A 365 -22.33 -33.68 34.15
N LYS A 366 -21.66 -34.79 33.82
CA LYS A 366 -21.90 -36.08 34.50
C LYS A 366 -21.51 -36.04 35.97
N LEU A 367 -20.34 -35.49 36.30
CA LEU A 367 -19.86 -35.37 37.67
C LEU A 367 -20.73 -34.45 38.53
N SER A 368 -21.34 -33.42 37.93
CA SER A 368 -22.18 -32.44 38.64
C SER A 368 -23.58 -32.95 39.01
N ARG A 369 -24.00 -34.16 38.64
CA ARG A 369 -25.37 -34.68 38.83
C ARG A 369 -25.54 -35.60 40.04
N ILE A 370 -24.44 -36.06 40.63
CA ILE A 370 -24.44 -36.99 41.76
C ILE A 370 -23.97 -36.26 43.03
N ASP A 371 -24.56 -36.58 44.17
CA ASP A 371 -24.09 -36.12 45.47
C ASP A 371 -22.79 -36.86 45.82
N ALA A 372 -21.71 -36.11 46.04
CA ALA A 372 -20.37 -36.67 46.23
C ALA A 372 -20.24 -37.57 47.47
N LEU A 373 -21.08 -37.38 48.49
CA LEU A 373 -21.05 -38.17 49.71
C LEU A 373 -21.85 -39.47 49.55
N THR A 374 -23.08 -39.37 49.07
CA THR A 374 -24.07 -40.47 49.09
C THR A 374 -24.18 -41.25 47.79
N ASN A 375 -23.57 -40.75 46.71
CA ASN A 375 -23.55 -41.35 45.37
C ASN A 375 -24.94 -41.56 44.73
N ILE A 376 -25.96 -40.82 45.19
CA ILE A 376 -27.29 -40.73 44.56
C ILE A 376 -27.45 -39.40 43.84
N ALA A 377 -28.57 -39.17 43.15
CA ALA A 377 -28.84 -37.88 42.52
C ALA A 377 -28.78 -36.74 43.54
N ASN A 378 -28.25 -35.58 43.16
CA ASN A 378 -28.22 -34.41 44.03
C ASN A 378 -29.45 -33.51 43.86
N ARG A 379 -29.57 -32.49 44.71
CA ARG A 379 -30.64 -31.49 44.68
C ARG A 379 -30.86 -30.89 43.29
N ARG A 380 -29.77 -30.59 42.56
CA ARG A 380 -29.86 -30.02 41.21
C ARG A 380 -30.65 -30.94 40.27
N VAL A 381 -30.38 -32.25 40.30
CA VAL A 381 -31.12 -33.22 39.48
C VAL A 381 -32.59 -33.28 39.88
N PHE A 382 -32.89 -33.18 41.18
CA PHE A 382 -34.26 -33.08 41.65
C PHE A 382 -34.98 -31.84 41.12
N ASP A 383 -34.40 -30.64 41.29
CA ASP A 383 -35.01 -29.37 40.85
C ASP A 383 -35.29 -29.36 39.34
N GLU A 384 -34.36 -29.90 38.53
CA GLU A 384 -34.51 -30.06 37.08
C GLU A 384 -35.64 -31.06 36.73
N THR A 385 -35.67 -32.21 37.42
CA THR A 385 -36.61 -33.30 37.12
C THR A 385 -38.02 -32.95 37.56
N VAL A 386 -38.20 -32.39 38.75
CA VAL A 386 -39.53 -32.04 39.27
C VAL A 386 -40.19 -30.97 38.41
N THR A 387 -39.43 -30.00 37.90
CA THR A 387 -39.94 -28.99 36.95
C THR A 387 -40.44 -29.64 35.66
N THR A 388 -39.70 -30.63 35.16
CA THR A 388 -40.03 -31.35 33.92
C THR A 388 -41.28 -32.22 34.11
N GLU A 389 -41.32 -32.98 35.20
CA GLU A 389 -42.42 -33.89 35.52
C GLU A 389 -43.68 -33.13 35.94
N TRP A 390 -43.57 -31.96 36.58
CA TRP A 390 -44.71 -31.07 36.84
C TRP A 390 -45.44 -30.66 35.55
N ARG A 391 -44.69 -30.19 34.55
CA ARG A 391 -45.26 -29.81 33.24
C ARG A 391 -45.88 -31.01 32.54
N ARG A 392 -45.25 -32.17 32.63
CA ARG A 392 -45.75 -33.43 32.05
C ARG A 392 -47.06 -33.86 32.72
N ALA A 393 -47.10 -33.85 34.05
CA ALA A 393 -48.26 -34.22 34.85
C ALA A 393 -49.45 -33.29 34.60
N ASN A 394 -49.22 -31.97 34.51
CA ASN A 394 -50.24 -30.99 34.13
C ASN A 394 -50.83 -31.28 32.73
N ARG A 395 -49.96 -31.53 31.74
CA ARG A 395 -50.39 -31.76 30.34
C ARG A 395 -51.16 -33.07 30.17
N LEU A 396 -50.75 -34.12 30.89
CA LEU A 396 -51.30 -35.47 30.74
C LEU A 396 -52.35 -35.80 31.81
N THR A 397 -52.67 -34.86 32.70
CA THR A 397 -53.56 -35.08 33.85
C THR A 397 -53.17 -36.33 34.65
N LEU A 398 -51.87 -36.47 34.93
CA LEU A 398 -51.32 -37.59 35.69
C LEU A 398 -51.03 -37.17 37.13
N PRO A 399 -51.18 -38.08 38.11
CA PRO A 399 -50.78 -37.81 39.48
C PRO A 399 -49.26 -37.66 39.57
N LEU A 400 -48.81 -36.74 40.40
CA LEU A 400 -47.41 -36.55 40.78
C LEU A 400 -47.32 -36.65 42.29
N SER A 401 -46.58 -37.63 42.78
CA SER A 401 -46.37 -37.84 44.21
C SER A 401 -44.95 -37.47 44.61
N LEU A 402 -44.81 -36.80 45.74
CA LEU A 402 -43.53 -36.38 46.31
C LEU A 402 -43.48 -36.80 47.78
N LEU A 403 -42.37 -37.43 48.14
CA LEU A 403 -42.01 -37.73 49.51
C LEU A 403 -40.75 -36.95 49.86
N ILE A 404 -40.80 -36.20 50.97
CA ILE A 404 -39.60 -35.61 51.59
C ILE A 404 -39.32 -36.40 52.86
N LEU A 405 -38.09 -36.87 52.98
CA LEU A 405 -37.59 -37.66 54.09
C LEU A 405 -36.56 -36.84 54.85
N ASP A 406 -36.59 -36.93 56.17
CA ASP A 406 -35.61 -36.31 57.05
C ASP A 406 -35.16 -37.31 58.12
N ILE A 407 -33.85 -37.38 58.38
CA ILE A 407 -33.31 -38.28 59.40
C ILE A 407 -33.53 -37.71 60.79
N ASP A 408 -34.25 -38.47 61.62
CA ASP A 408 -34.64 -38.01 62.93
C ASP A 408 -33.44 -37.81 63.86
N ASN A 409 -33.37 -36.63 64.48
CA ASN A 409 -32.33 -36.27 65.46
C ASN A 409 -30.89 -36.38 64.91
N PHE A 410 -30.68 -36.19 63.61
CA PHE A 410 -29.36 -36.35 62.99
C PHE A 410 -28.32 -35.36 63.51
N LYS A 411 -28.72 -34.14 63.86
CA LYS A 411 -27.85 -33.19 64.58
C LYS A 411 -27.31 -33.79 65.89
N THR A 412 -28.17 -34.37 66.72
CA THR A 412 -27.77 -35.02 67.99
C THR A 412 -26.85 -36.23 67.74
N TYR A 413 -27.08 -36.97 66.66
CA TYR A 413 -26.20 -38.05 66.23
C TYR A 413 -24.79 -37.53 65.92
N ASN A 414 -24.70 -36.47 65.11
CA ASN A 414 -23.43 -35.81 64.76
C ASN A 414 -22.72 -35.21 65.97
N ASP A 415 -23.45 -34.55 66.86
CA ASP A 415 -22.90 -33.92 68.06
C ASP A 415 -22.26 -34.96 69.00
N LYS A 416 -22.77 -36.22 69.00
CA LYS A 416 -22.27 -37.30 69.85
C LYS A 416 -21.17 -38.15 69.22
N LEU A 417 -21.25 -38.46 67.93
CA LEU A 417 -20.35 -39.39 67.25
C LEU A 417 -19.39 -38.71 66.27
N GLY A 418 -19.53 -37.40 66.08
CA GLY A 418 -18.77 -36.59 65.14
C GLY A 418 -19.30 -36.69 63.70
N HIS A 419 -18.97 -35.67 62.91
CA HIS A 419 -19.43 -35.56 61.51
C HIS A 419 -19.00 -36.75 60.63
N ALA A 420 -17.83 -37.35 60.87
CA ALA A 420 -17.37 -38.50 60.10
C ALA A 420 -18.29 -39.73 60.26
N ALA A 421 -18.82 -39.96 61.47
CA ALA A 421 -19.78 -41.03 61.72
C ALA A 421 -21.15 -40.71 61.07
N GLY A 422 -21.56 -39.44 61.11
CA GLY A 422 -22.73 -38.94 60.39
C GLY A 422 -22.64 -39.18 58.88
N ASP A 423 -21.52 -38.84 58.26
CA ASP A 423 -21.26 -39.04 56.84
C ASP A 423 -21.38 -40.52 56.44
N GLN A 424 -20.87 -41.42 57.28
CA GLN A 424 -21.01 -42.85 57.06
C GLN A 424 -22.45 -43.33 57.22
N CYS A 425 -23.17 -42.79 58.21
CA CYS A 425 -24.60 -43.04 58.39
C CYS A 425 -25.40 -42.62 57.14
N LEU A 426 -25.17 -41.43 56.61
CA LEU A 426 -25.81 -40.93 55.39
C LEU A 426 -25.54 -41.82 54.17
N LYS A 427 -24.30 -42.31 54.01
CA LYS A 427 -23.96 -43.27 52.93
C LYS A 427 -24.76 -44.56 53.01
N ILE A 428 -24.86 -45.13 54.21
CA ILE A 428 -25.57 -46.40 54.43
C ILE A 428 -27.07 -46.20 54.17
N ILE A 429 -27.66 -45.13 54.71
CA ILE A 429 -29.07 -44.78 54.51
C ILE A 429 -29.36 -44.56 53.03
N ALA A 430 -28.60 -43.71 52.35
CA ALA A 430 -28.80 -43.43 50.93
C ALA A 430 -28.67 -44.70 50.07
N SER A 431 -27.68 -45.56 50.35
CA SER A 431 -27.51 -46.83 49.64
C SER A 431 -28.65 -47.82 49.88
N ALA A 432 -29.33 -47.76 51.02
CA ALA A 432 -30.44 -48.64 51.35
C ALA A 432 -31.75 -48.13 50.72
N LEU A 433 -32.05 -46.85 50.94
CA LEU A 433 -33.29 -46.23 50.48
C LEU A 433 -33.38 -46.11 48.96
N SER A 434 -32.26 -45.89 48.27
CA SER A 434 -32.20 -45.89 46.79
C SER A 434 -32.56 -47.23 46.14
N LYS A 435 -32.68 -48.32 46.92
CA LYS A 435 -33.09 -49.64 46.43
C LYS A 435 -34.59 -49.90 46.60
N VAL A 436 -35.29 -49.07 47.38
CA VAL A 436 -36.70 -49.29 47.71
C VAL A 436 -37.59 -49.10 46.49
N GLU A 437 -37.38 -48.04 45.71
CA GLU A 437 -38.11 -47.80 44.46
C GLU A 437 -37.13 -47.68 43.30
N ARG A 438 -37.32 -48.50 42.27
CA ARG A 438 -36.41 -48.63 41.11
C ARG A 438 -37.17 -48.58 39.78
N ARG A 439 -38.49 -48.38 39.79
CA ARG A 439 -39.26 -48.24 38.56
C ARG A 439 -38.70 -47.09 37.71
N ALA A 440 -38.63 -47.34 36.41
CA ALA A 440 -38.22 -46.33 35.44
C ALA A 440 -39.11 -45.08 35.58
N GLY A 441 -38.48 -43.90 35.69
CA GLY A 441 -39.17 -42.62 35.88
C GLY A 441 -39.24 -42.11 37.33
N THR A 442 -38.92 -42.95 38.33
CA THR A 442 -38.80 -42.49 39.72
C THR A 442 -37.43 -41.87 39.98
N LEU A 443 -37.36 -40.85 40.84
CA LEU A 443 -36.11 -40.19 41.20
C LEU A 443 -35.94 -40.18 42.72
N PHE A 444 -34.85 -40.76 43.20
CA PHE A 444 -34.38 -40.63 44.57
C PHE A 444 -33.14 -39.74 44.61
N ALA A 445 -33.19 -38.65 45.39
CA ALA A 445 -32.11 -37.66 45.44
C ALA A 445 -31.86 -37.17 46.88
N ARG A 446 -30.63 -36.72 47.15
CA ARG A 446 -30.30 -35.96 48.35
C ARG A 446 -30.66 -34.49 48.14
N TYR A 447 -31.58 -33.98 48.93
CA TYR A 447 -32.10 -32.61 48.80
C TYR A 447 -31.36 -31.62 49.69
N GLY A 448 -31.03 -32.03 50.91
CA GLY A 448 -30.36 -31.19 51.91
C GLY A 448 -29.22 -31.94 52.62
N GLY A 449 -28.84 -31.44 53.80
CA GLY A 449 -27.79 -32.06 54.62
C GLY A 449 -28.17 -33.48 55.05
N GLU A 450 -29.36 -33.64 55.62
CA GLU A 450 -29.91 -34.91 56.12
C GLU A 450 -31.25 -35.29 55.47
N GLU A 451 -31.61 -34.57 54.41
CA GLU A 451 -32.90 -34.66 53.74
C GLU A 451 -32.77 -35.39 52.39
N PHE A 452 -33.70 -36.30 52.15
CA PHE A 452 -33.84 -37.03 50.89
C PHE A 452 -35.21 -36.81 50.29
N VAL A 453 -35.31 -36.94 48.98
CA VAL A 453 -36.58 -36.83 48.26
C VAL A 453 -36.79 -38.03 47.36
N LEU A 454 -38.03 -38.50 47.31
CA LEU A 454 -38.49 -39.49 46.35
C LEU A 454 -39.62 -38.88 45.52
N LEU A 455 -39.34 -38.65 44.23
CA LEU A 455 -40.31 -38.19 43.25
C LEU A 455 -40.87 -39.39 42.49
N LEU A 456 -42.20 -39.49 42.44
CA LEU A 456 -42.94 -40.57 41.80
C LEU A 456 -43.90 -40.01 40.73
N PRO A 457 -43.43 -39.82 39.49
CA PRO A 457 -44.27 -39.37 38.39
C PRO A 457 -45.28 -40.44 37.97
N GLY A 458 -46.54 -40.03 37.76
CA GLY A 458 -47.62 -40.91 37.33
C GLY A 458 -48.09 -41.91 38.39
N GLN A 459 -47.67 -41.75 39.65
CA GLN A 459 -48.10 -42.61 40.76
C GLN A 459 -49.05 -41.87 41.69
N ASP A 460 -50.12 -42.54 42.08
CA ASP A 460 -51.15 -42.03 42.98
C ASP A 460 -50.71 -42.04 44.45
N GLN A 461 -51.59 -41.53 45.32
CA GLN A 461 -51.34 -41.42 46.75
C GLN A 461 -51.15 -42.78 47.42
N GLN A 462 -51.88 -43.81 46.98
CA GLN A 462 -51.74 -45.15 47.57
C GLN A 462 -50.36 -45.73 47.27
N ALA A 463 -49.86 -45.55 46.05
CA ALA A 463 -48.50 -45.94 45.70
C ALA A 463 -47.44 -45.15 46.48
N ALA A 464 -47.67 -43.85 46.72
CA ALA A 464 -46.81 -43.02 47.55
C ALA A 464 -46.77 -43.51 49.01
N ILE A 465 -47.92 -43.81 49.60
CA ILE A 465 -48.05 -44.38 50.96
C ILE A 465 -47.31 -45.72 51.06
N ASN A 466 -47.51 -46.61 50.08
CA ASN A 466 -46.83 -47.90 50.06
C ASN A 466 -45.30 -47.72 50.02
N ASN A 467 -44.79 -46.74 49.26
CA ASN A 467 -43.37 -46.43 49.23
C ASN A 467 -42.89 -45.81 50.54
N ALA A 468 -43.65 -44.91 51.17
CA ALA A 468 -43.33 -44.36 52.49
C ALA A 468 -43.18 -45.47 53.55
N GLN A 469 -44.13 -46.41 53.60
CA GLN A 469 -44.05 -47.55 54.50
C GLN A 469 -42.84 -48.44 54.22
N ARG A 470 -42.52 -48.68 52.95
CA ARG A 470 -41.33 -49.47 52.56
C ARG A 470 -40.03 -48.77 52.94
N LEU A 471 -39.97 -47.45 52.86
CA LEU A 471 -38.80 -46.66 53.28
C LEU A 471 -38.59 -46.75 54.80
N ILE A 472 -39.64 -46.62 55.60
CA ILE A 472 -39.58 -46.82 57.06
C ILE A 472 -39.14 -48.24 57.40
N ASN A 473 -39.74 -49.25 56.77
CA ASN A 473 -39.37 -50.64 56.99
C ASN A 473 -37.90 -50.91 56.61
N ALA A 474 -37.42 -50.32 55.52
CA ALA A 474 -36.03 -50.41 55.11
C ALA A 474 -35.09 -49.76 56.14
N MET A 475 -35.47 -48.63 56.74
CA MET A 475 -34.72 -48.01 57.84
C MET A 475 -34.69 -48.90 59.09
N HIS A 476 -35.82 -49.49 59.48
CA HIS A 476 -35.85 -50.42 60.61
C HIS A 476 -35.00 -51.67 60.37
N GLN A 477 -35.00 -52.19 59.14
CA GLN A 477 -34.16 -53.33 58.76
C GLN A 477 -32.66 -53.02 58.79
N LEU A 478 -32.26 -51.78 58.52
CA LEU A 478 -30.86 -51.37 58.68
C LEU A 478 -30.42 -51.39 60.15
N ALA A 479 -31.36 -51.19 61.08
CA ALA A 479 -31.14 -51.22 62.53
C ALA A 479 -29.90 -50.43 62.98
N LEU A 480 -29.65 -49.28 62.34
CA LEU A 480 -28.46 -48.46 62.61
C LEU A 480 -28.52 -47.94 64.05
N PRO A 481 -27.50 -48.17 64.88
CA PRO A 481 -27.54 -47.81 66.30
C PRO A 481 -27.57 -46.29 66.49
N PHE A 482 -28.43 -45.80 67.38
CA PHE A 482 -28.45 -44.40 67.82
C PHE A 482 -27.78 -44.26 69.20
N PRO A 483 -26.88 -43.28 69.41
CA PRO A 483 -26.11 -43.10 70.65
C PRO A 483 -26.94 -42.49 71.81
N CYS A 484 -28.11 -43.05 72.11
CA CYS A 484 -28.88 -42.71 73.31
C CYS A 484 -28.48 -43.64 74.47
N LEU A 485 -28.15 -43.06 75.63
CA LEU A 485 -27.78 -43.77 76.86
C LEU A 485 -28.97 -43.89 77.84
N ASP A 486 -30.21 -43.63 77.41
CA ASP A 486 -31.39 -43.77 78.27
C ASP A 486 -32.25 -44.98 77.85
N PRO A 487 -32.26 -46.08 78.62
CA PRO A 487 -33.05 -47.28 78.35
C PRO A 487 -34.57 -47.05 78.41
N ASN A 488 -35.03 -45.93 78.98
CA ASN A 488 -36.44 -45.72 79.28
C ASN A 488 -37.17 -44.72 78.36
N ASN A 489 -36.49 -44.06 77.39
CA ASN A 489 -37.15 -42.98 76.65
C ASN A 489 -36.70 -42.71 75.21
N GLY A 490 -36.01 -43.64 74.53
CA GLY A 490 -35.64 -43.45 73.12
C GLY A 490 -35.44 -44.74 72.35
N LYS A 491 -35.86 -44.77 71.08
CA LYS A 491 -35.57 -45.87 70.15
C LYS A 491 -34.04 -46.02 70.01
N ALA A 492 -33.53 -47.24 70.14
CA ALA A 492 -32.09 -47.53 70.08
C ALA A 492 -31.49 -47.46 68.66
N ILE A 493 -32.29 -47.00 67.68
CA ILE A 493 -31.93 -46.99 66.26
C ILE A 493 -32.19 -45.62 65.61
N VAL A 494 -31.49 -45.34 64.52
CA VAL A 494 -31.72 -44.18 63.64
C VAL A 494 -33.02 -44.39 62.87
N THR A 495 -33.88 -43.38 62.86
CA THR A 495 -35.19 -43.41 62.20
C THR A 495 -35.33 -42.25 61.21
N ILE A 496 -36.39 -42.29 60.41
CA ILE A 496 -36.73 -41.20 59.48
C ILE A 496 -38.18 -40.77 59.68
N SER A 497 -38.44 -39.49 59.46
CA SER A 497 -39.78 -38.94 59.32
C SER A 497 -40.05 -38.60 57.86
N ILE A 498 -41.26 -38.88 57.36
CA ILE A 498 -41.58 -38.71 55.94
C ILE A 498 -42.85 -37.87 55.77
N GLY A 499 -42.76 -36.77 55.02
CA GLY A 499 -43.93 -36.05 54.50
C GLY A 499 -44.31 -36.61 53.14
N VAL A 500 -45.61 -36.82 52.89
CA VAL A 500 -46.13 -37.35 51.63
C VAL A 500 -47.23 -36.43 51.11
N SER A 501 -47.15 -36.04 49.84
CA SER A 501 -48.27 -35.40 49.14
C SER A 501 -48.37 -35.90 47.70
N THR A 502 -49.60 -35.99 47.21
CA THR A 502 -49.91 -36.32 45.82
C THR A 502 -50.81 -35.24 45.26
N ILE A 503 -50.50 -34.78 44.05
CA ILE A 503 -51.30 -33.78 43.35
C ILE A 503 -51.45 -34.15 41.89
N ILE A 504 -52.58 -33.79 41.29
CA ILE A 504 -52.70 -33.67 39.84
C ILE A 504 -52.57 -32.18 39.54
N PRO A 505 -51.44 -31.72 38.96
CA PRO A 505 -51.23 -30.30 38.69
C PRO A 505 -52.35 -29.72 37.82
N SER A 506 -52.74 -28.50 38.14
CA SER A 506 -53.80 -27.74 37.47
C SER A 506 -53.35 -26.30 37.24
N GLN A 507 -54.15 -25.49 36.54
CA GLN A 507 -53.86 -24.07 36.36
C GLN A 507 -53.87 -23.26 37.67
N THR A 508 -54.51 -23.79 38.72
CA THR A 508 -54.68 -23.11 40.02
C THR A 508 -53.69 -23.56 41.08
N THR A 509 -52.84 -24.55 40.78
CA THR A 509 -51.88 -25.13 41.73
C THR A 509 -50.45 -24.88 41.25
N THR A 510 -49.56 -24.54 42.18
CA THR A 510 -48.14 -24.32 41.86
C THR A 510 -47.26 -25.37 42.51
N TYR A 511 -46.05 -25.56 41.95
CA TYR A 511 -45.04 -26.43 42.56
C TYR A 511 -44.68 -25.98 43.98
N CYS A 512 -44.66 -24.67 44.24
CA CYS A 512 -44.41 -24.13 45.58
C CYS A 512 -45.48 -24.58 46.58
N ASP A 513 -46.76 -24.60 46.18
CA ASP A 513 -47.84 -25.06 47.05
C ASP A 513 -47.75 -26.56 47.29
N PHE A 514 -47.44 -27.34 46.24
CA PHE A 514 -47.20 -28.77 46.36
C PHE A 514 -46.04 -29.09 47.31
N PHE A 515 -44.92 -28.39 47.20
CA PHE A 515 -43.79 -28.58 48.11
C PHE A 515 -44.15 -28.22 49.56
N LYS A 516 -44.89 -27.12 49.77
CA LYS A 516 -45.39 -26.73 51.10
C LYS A 516 -46.32 -27.79 51.71
N HIS A 517 -47.15 -28.45 50.92
CA HIS A 517 -47.99 -29.56 51.39
C HIS A 517 -47.14 -30.69 51.95
N VAL A 518 -46.09 -31.10 51.21
CA VAL A 518 -45.18 -32.17 51.65
C VAL A 518 -44.41 -31.75 52.91
N ASP A 519 -43.93 -30.51 52.96
CA ASP A 519 -43.19 -29.97 54.10
C ASP A 519 -44.08 -29.90 55.37
N THR A 520 -45.33 -29.47 55.21
CA THR A 520 -46.32 -29.45 56.31
C THR A 520 -46.58 -30.86 56.83
N ALA A 521 -46.72 -31.85 55.94
CA ALA A 521 -46.86 -33.24 56.35
C ALA A 521 -45.60 -33.76 57.05
N LEU A 522 -44.40 -33.42 56.58
CA LEU A 522 -43.15 -33.82 57.23
C LEU A 522 -43.04 -33.22 58.65
N TYR A 523 -43.43 -31.96 58.80
CA TYR A 523 -43.49 -31.30 60.11
C TYR A 523 -44.46 -32.01 61.05
N GLN A 524 -45.64 -32.39 60.57
CA GLN A 524 -46.61 -33.17 61.34
C GLN A 524 -46.07 -34.55 61.73
N ALA A 525 -45.37 -35.26 60.85
CA ALA A 525 -44.72 -36.53 61.17
C ALA A 525 -43.69 -36.37 62.31
N LYS A 526 -42.87 -35.32 62.25
CA LYS A 526 -41.90 -34.99 63.31
C LYS A 526 -42.60 -34.63 64.64
N ALA A 527 -43.72 -33.91 64.59
CA ALA A 527 -44.50 -33.55 65.77
C ALA A 527 -45.22 -34.75 66.41
N ASN A 528 -45.63 -35.73 65.60
CA ASN A 528 -46.31 -36.95 66.03
C ASN A 528 -45.37 -38.03 66.61
N GLY A 529 -44.20 -37.63 67.11
CA GLY A 529 -43.26 -38.52 67.78
C GLY A 529 -42.21 -39.16 66.88
N LYS A 530 -42.08 -38.72 65.61
CA LYS A 530 -41.05 -39.16 64.65
C LYS A 530 -41.17 -40.64 64.26
N ASP A 531 -40.29 -41.13 63.39
CA ASP A 531 -40.28 -42.51 62.89
C ASP A 531 -41.64 -42.95 62.29
N CYS A 532 -42.24 -42.05 61.52
CA CYS A 532 -43.53 -42.24 60.90
C CYS A 532 -43.61 -41.45 59.59
N PHE A 533 -44.65 -41.70 58.82
CA PHE A 533 -45.00 -40.86 57.68
C PHE A 533 -46.34 -40.19 57.93
N GLN A 534 -46.49 -39.00 57.38
CA GLN A 534 -47.77 -38.29 57.36
C GLN A 534 -48.11 -37.94 55.92
N VAL A 535 -49.38 -38.11 55.58
CA VAL A 535 -49.93 -37.69 54.28
C VAL A 535 -50.60 -36.36 54.47
N PHE A 536 -50.29 -35.40 53.60
CA PHE A 536 -51.03 -34.14 53.53
C PHE A 536 -52.44 -34.44 53.03
N LEU A 537 -53.45 -34.11 53.85
CA LEU A 537 -54.84 -34.12 53.47
C LEU A 537 -55.28 -32.65 53.35
N PRO A 538 -55.71 -32.17 52.19
CA PRO A 538 -56.33 -30.85 52.09
C PRO A 538 -57.64 -30.86 52.88
N ASP A 539 -57.87 -29.81 53.67
CA ASP A 539 -59.11 -29.60 54.44
C ASP A 539 -60.35 -29.46 53.54
#